data_AF-A0A8S2KDX3-F1
#
_entry.id   AF-A0A8S2KDX3-F1
#
_cell.length_a   1.000
_cell.length_b   1.000
_cell.length_c   1.000
_cell.angle_alpha   90.00
_cell.angle_beta   90.00
_cell.angle_gamma   90.00
#
_symmetry.space_group_name_H-M   'P 1'
#
loop_
_entity.id
_entity.type
_entity.pdbx_description
1 polymer ?
#
loop_
_entity_poly.entity_id
_entity_poly.type
_entity_poly.pdbx_seq_one_letter_code
_entity_poly.pdbx_strand_id
1 'polypeptide(L)'
;MRKETYPRNKGWNRLGMLLIKVGQFNEAQDLYEILLDKKRTTDVEKASIYYQLGWVKDSKGENNDAISYYQQSIKINQQILSPTHVNLADSYNNIGFVYSMVGDYPNALLSHQRALEIYLETFPSKHSDLATSYRNIAVVYAKMNDYSNALLYYQEALVIDEKNLPSNSSDLGDSYLNIGMFFSKTGEHSEAVRYCEKALERAEYSLQGNHRHIQVFRNALKHEKKKCKILSNENLEAIYDRFDPLREEMSKDPAFLDELATVKNPLQNIVQLNDNDIRFSNRVMKAKSRQERYKKGYILLEGKRLIGDAIQAGADLLTIFVTDRKILDTIDFSTTDLNFTVYQISSNAFRTWSDVQTNQGVMAIFAMPRADSCSFPQRITLPITVICDNVRDPGNMGTIIRTCAAVGCDRLISVKGCVDIWDPKVIRSGMGAHFRLPMINDVGWETMANHVPENSKVYLADHKYSDEEKPTNHDIDDPSKKMFEEMLEKRKEMKRTNTAEDRSYSSLNNRFLPLYKNIPIDYLSLWKAFSDVKSTDHATIIIGGETEGISLQARKLTVELSGKRVYIPLLNDVESLNVSIALSVILMELRKSYEDIVQKSFSIKE
;
A
#
# COMPACT_ATOMS: atom_id res chain seq x y z
N MET A 1 -49.99 18.75 28.51
CA MET A 1 -49.81 17.47 27.80
C MET A 1 -50.91 17.35 26.74
N ARG A 2 -50.57 17.33 25.45
CA ARG A 2 -51.54 17.18 24.35
C ARG A 2 -51.99 15.71 24.23
N LYS A 3 -53.14 15.48 23.58
CA LYS A 3 -53.86 14.21 23.32
C LYS A 3 -53.04 13.01 22.78
N GLU A 4 -51.72 13.09 22.68
CA GLU A 4 -50.82 12.02 22.23
C GLU A 4 -50.43 11.04 23.36
N THR A 5 -50.79 11.32 24.61
CA THR A 5 -50.37 10.57 25.80
C THR A 5 -51.48 9.72 26.44
N TYR A 6 -52.29 8.98 25.66
CA TYR A 6 -53.19 7.91 26.15
C TYR A 6 -53.46 6.83 25.07
N PRO A 7 -53.69 5.54 25.42
CA PRO A 7 -52.67 4.55 25.71
C PRO A 7 -52.51 3.55 24.55
N ARG A 8 -51.36 3.59 23.88
CA ARG A 8 -50.77 2.43 23.18
C ARG A 8 -49.31 2.36 23.63
N ASN A 9 -48.76 1.15 23.78
CA ASN A 9 -47.40 0.90 24.28
C ASN A 9 -46.31 1.78 23.63
N LYS A 10 -46.53 2.25 22.40
CA LYS A 10 -45.68 3.22 21.70
C LYS A 10 -45.47 4.55 22.44
N GLY A 11 -46.47 5.06 23.18
CA GLY A 11 -46.36 6.34 23.90
C GLY A 11 -45.44 6.26 25.11
N TRP A 12 -45.51 5.15 25.86
CA TRP A 12 -44.65 4.91 27.02
C TRP A 12 -43.20 4.59 26.61
N ASN A 13 -43.00 3.83 25.52
CA ASN A 13 -41.67 3.61 24.96
C ASN A 13 -41.01 4.94 24.54
N ARG A 14 -41.79 5.83 23.89
CA ARG A 14 -41.30 7.17 23.53
C ARG A 14 -40.97 8.04 24.75
N LEU A 15 -41.75 7.94 25.83
CA LEU A 15 -41.43 8.61 27.10
C LEU A 15 -40.11 8.08 27.68
N GLY A 16 -39.92 6.76 27.70
CA GLY A 16 -38.66 6.15 28.15
C GLY A 16 -37.45 6.63 27.34
N MET A 17 -37.56 6.68 26.01
CA MET A 17 -36.50 7.23 25.15
C MET A 17 -36.20 8.70 25.43
N LEU A 18 -37.22 9.51 25.76
CA LEU A 18 -37.03 10.90 26.15
C LEU A 18 -36.34 11.03 27.50
N LEU A 19 -36.72 10.19 28.48
CA LEU A 19 -36.07 10.15 29.81
C LEU A 19 -34.58 9.80 29.68
N ILE A 20 -34.22 8.82 28.84
CA ILE A 20 -32.83 8.49 28.52
C ILE A 20 -32.09 9.71 27.95
N LYS A 21 -32.69 10.40 26.97
CA LYS A 21 -32.08 11.59 26.34
C LYS A 21 -31.88 12.77 27.30
N VAL A 22 -32.73 12.90 28.31
CA VAL A 22 -32.64 13.95 29.34
C VAL A 22 -31.71 13.53 30.50
N GLY A 23 -31.19 12.30 30.48
CA GLY A 23 -30.30 11.76 31.52
C GLY A 23 -31.02 11.24 32.77
N GLN A 24 -32.33 11.10 32.72
CA GLN A 24 -33.16 10.55 33.81
C GLN A 24 -33.20 9.02 33.73
N PHE A 25 -32.05 8.40 34.00
CA PHE A 25 -31.84 6.96 33.81
C PHE A 25 -32.54 6.08 34.86
N ASN A 26 -32.83 6.60 36.06
CA ASN A 26 -33.57 5.86 37.09
C ASN A 26 -35.04 5.76 36.72
N GLU A 27 -35.64 6.89 36.34
CA GLU A 27 -37.03 6.99 35.91
C GLU A 27 -37.27 6.22 34.60
N ALA A 28 -36.30 6.22 33.69
CA ALA A 28 -36.34 5.40 32.49
C ALA A 28 -36.31 3.89 32.82
N GLN A 29 -35.45 3.47 33.76
CA GLN A 29 -35.36 2.07 34.19
C GLN A 29 -36.68 1.60 34.79
N ASP A 30 -37.21 2.33 35.78
CA ASP A 30 -38.46 1.99 36.47
C ASP A 30 -39.61 1.88 35.46
N LEU A 31 -39.68 2.80 34.50
CA LEU A 31 -40.69 2.78 33.46
C LEU A 31 -40.59 1.53 32.58
N TYR A 32 -39.39 1.15 32.13
CA TYR A 32 -39.21 -0.02 31.28
C TYR A 32 -39.43 -1.34 32.02
N GLU A 33 -39.08 -1.42 33.30
CA GLU A 33 -39.40 -2.58 34.16
C GLU A 33 -40.92 -2.74 34.34
N ILE A 34 -41.65 -1.65 34.57
CA ILE A 34 -43.13 -1.66 34.63
C ILE A 34 -43.75 -2.10 33.30
N LEU A 35 -43.17 -1.69 32.16
CA LEU A 35 -43.64 -2.11 30.84
C LEU A 35 -43.37 -3.60 30.57
N LEU A 36 -42.30 -4.15 31.15
CA LEU A 36 -41.97 -5.57 31.02
C LEU A 36 -42.94 -6.47 31.81
N ASP A 37 -43.37 -6.04 33.00
CA ASP A 37 -44.27 -6.80 33.89
C ASP A 37 -45.75 -6.82 33.42
N LYS A 38 -46.11 -6.00 32.42
CA LYS A 38 -47.48 -6.02 31.88
C LYS A 38 -47.80 -7.35 31.20
N LYS A 39 -48.88 -8.02 31.64
CA LYS A 39 -49.41 -9.30 31.12
C LYS A 39 -49.67 -9.38 29.59
N ARG A 40 -49.58 -8.28 28.84
CA ARG A 40 -49.87 -8.21 27.39
C ARG A 40 -48.69 -7.75 26.54
N THR A 41 -47.47 -7.74 27.07
CA THR A 41 -46.28 -7.32 26.31
C THR A 41 -45.92 -8.37 25.26
N THR A 42 -45.99 -7.98 23.98
CA THR A 42 -45.63 -8.84 22.85
C THR A 42 -44.12 -9.07 22.78
N ASP A 43 -43.65 -10.12 22.11
CA ASP A 43 -42.21 -10.41 22.04
C ASP A 43 -41.43 -9.31 21.29
N VAL A 44 -42.05 -8.66 20.30
CA VAL A 44 -41.52 -7.45 19.64
C VAL A 44 -41.29 -6.33 20.65
N GLU A 45 -42.26 -6.10 21.54
CA GLU A 45 -42.16 -5.06 22.57
C GLU A 45 -41.15 -5.43 23.64
N LYS A 46 -41.08 -6.70 24.05
CA LYS A 46 -40.06 -7.18 25.00
C LYS A 46 -38.65 -6.97 24.46
N ALA A 47 -38.40 -7.32 23.19
CA ALA A 47 -37.10 -7.11 22.57
C ALA A 47 -36.71 -5.61 22.58
N SER A 48 -37.65 -4.72 22.23
CA SER A 48 -37.43 -3.28 22.29
C SER A 48 -37.16 -2.80 23.72
N ILE A 49 -37.91 -3.28 24.72
CA ILE A 49 -37.74 -2.91 26.14
C ILE A 49 -36.37 -3.38 26.64
N TYR A 50 -35.97 -4.62 26.36
CA TYR A 50 -34.66 -5.14 26.75
C TYR A 50 -33.51 -4.37 26.10
N TYR A 51 -33.62 -3.99 24.82
CA TYR A 51 -32.64 -3.11 24.18
C TYR A 51 -32.51 -1.77 24.92
N GLN A 52 -33.64 -1.15 25.28
CA GLN A 52 -33.63 0.13 26.00
C GLN A 52 -33.08 0.00 27.43
N LEU A 53 -33.41 -1.08 28.14
CA LEU A 53 -32.83 -1.38 29.46
C LEU A 53 -31.31 -1.60 29.36
N GLY A 54 -30.84 -2.30 28.33
CA GLY A 54 -29.41 -2.45 28.05
C GLY A 54 -28.71 -1.09 27.91
N TRP A 55 -29.33 -0.15 27.18
CA TRP A 55 -28.80 1.21 27.02
C TRP A 55 -28.82 2.02 28.32
N VAL A 56 -29.89 1.90 29.11
CA VAL A 56 -29.97 2.55 30.44
C VAL A 56 -28.87 2.05 31.35
N LYS A 57 -28.63 0.73 31.40
CA LYS A 57 -27.59 0.11 32.21
C LYS A 57 -26.18 0.50 31.77
N ASP A 58 -25.92 0.49 30.47
CA ASP A 58 -24.66 0.99 29.88
C ASP A 58 -24.42 2.46 30.26
N SER A 59 -25.45 3.31 30.18
CA SER A 59 -25.37 4.72 30.55
C SER A 59 -25.08 4.95 32.04
N LYS A 60 -25.45 3.99 32.91
CA LYS A 60 -25.11 3.99 34.35
C LYS A 60 -23.73 3.39 34.65
N GLY A 61 -23.06 2.79 33.67
CA GLY A 61 -21.81 2.05 33.83
C GLY A 61 -21.99 0.62 34.37
N GLU A 62 -23.22 0.11 34.43
CA GLU A 62 -23.57 -1.24 34.88
C GLU A 62 -23.40 -2.25 33.73
N ASN A 63 -22.16 -2.43 33.28
CA ASN A 63 -21.84 -3.11 32.01
C ASN A 63 -22.31 -4.57 31.92
N ASN A 64 -22.22 -5.35 33.00
CA ASN A 64 -22.62 -6.76 32.98
C ASN A 64 -24.15 -6.93 32.82
N ASP A 65 -24.92 -6.05 33.47
CA ASP A 65 -26.37 -6.03 33.33
C ASP A 65 -26.77 -5.56 31.93
N ALA A 66 -26.06 -4.58 31.38
CA ALA A 66 -26.25 -4.13 30.00
C ALA A 66 -26.04 -5.28 28.99
N ILE A 67 -24.96 -6.06 29.13
CA ILE A 67 -24.70 -7.24 28.29
C ILE A 67 -25.86 -8.23 28.38
N SER A 68 -26.34 -8.55 29.59
CA SER A 68 -27.44 -9.49 29.80
C SER A 68 -28.72 -9.03 29.10
N TYR A 69 -29.09 -7.75 29.23
CA TYR A 69 -30.28 -7.21 28.57
C TYR A 69 -30.14 -7.15 27.04
N TYR A 70 -28.96 -6.77 26.51
CA TYR A 70 -28.73 -6.82 25.07
C TYR A 70 -28.79 -8.24 24.51
N GLN A 71 -28.24 -9.24 25.22
CA GLN A 71 -28.35 -10.65 24.81
C GLN A 71 -29.80 -11.14 24.78
N GLN A 72 -30.61 -10.75 25.77
CA GLN A 72 -32.03 -11.08 25.79
C GLN A 72 -32.79 -10.44 24.61
N SER A 73 -32.49 -9.18 24.29
CA SER A 73 -33.03 -8.50 23.10
C SER A 73 -32.64 -9.22 21.81
N ILE A 74 -31.35 -9.53 21.63
CA ILE A 74 -30.82 -10.22 20.44
C ILE A 74 -31.49 -11.58 20.26
N LYS A 75 -31.59 -12.37 21.34
CA LYS A 75 -32.21 -13.70 21.30
C LYS A 75 -33.66 -13.66 20.82
N ILE A 76 -34.45 -12.69 21.30
CA ILE A 76 -35.83 -12.53 20.86
C ILE A 76 -35.89 -12.02 19.42
N ASN A 77 -35.07 -11.01 19.07
CA ASN A 77 -35.01 -10.45 17.71
C ASN A 77 -34.61 -11.49 16.66
N GLN A 78 -33.70 -12.42 16.98
CA GLN A 78 -33.34 -13.54 16.09
C GLN A 78 -34.49 -14.51 15.80
N GLN A 79 -35.49 -14.59 16.69
CA GLN A 79 -36.64 -15.48 16.52
C GLN A 79 -37.77 -14.82 15.71
N ILE A 80 -37.88 -13.48 15.77
CA ILE A 80 -39.03 -12.74 15.23
C ILE A 80 -38.69 -11.86 14.01
N LEU A 81 -37.43 -11.53 13.77
CA LEU A 81 -36.98 -10.68 12.66
C LEU A 81 -36.21 -11.46 11.61
N SER A 82 -36.11 -10.90 10.40
CA SER A 82 -35.15 -11.36 9.38
C SER A 82 -33.72 -11.33 9.94
N PRO A 83 -32.85 -12.28 9.59
CA PRO A 83 -31.42 -12.24 9.95
C PRO A 83 -30.72 -10.93 9.55
N THR A 84 -31.24 -10.24 8.54
CA THR A 84 -30.73 -8.99 7.98
C THR A 84 -31.41 -7.73 8.54
N HIS A 85 -32.20 -7.84 9.60
CA HIS A 85 -32.97 -6.70 10.10
C HIS A 85 -32.08 -5.70 10.88
N VAL A 86 -32.17 -4.41 10.56
CA VAL A 86 -31.36 -3.31 11.16
C VAL A 86 -31.35 -3.31 12.69
N ASN A 87 -32.50 -3.48 13.36
CA ASN A 87 -32.55 -3.58 14.83
C ASN A 87 -31.62 -4.65 15.44
N LEU A 88 -31.34 -5.73 14.71
CA LEU A 88 -30.41 -6.76 15.13
C LEU A 88 -28.96 -6.26 15.04
N ALA A 89 -28.63 -5.50 13.98
CA ALA A 89 -27.35 -4.82 13.84
C ALA A 89 -27.12 -3.77 14.92
N ASP A 90 -28.13 -2.95 15.25
CA ASP A 90 -28.05 -1.97 16.34
C ASP A 90 -27.74 -2.65 17.68
N SER A 91 -28.43 -3.77 17.96
CA SER A 91 -28.22 -4.55 19.18
C SER A 91 -26.81 -5.14 19.24
N TYR A 92 -26.30 -5.67 18.12
CA TYR A 92 -24.94 -6.18 18.01
C TYR A 92 -23.88 -5.08 18.13
N ASN A 93 -24.14 -3.90 17.58
CA ASN A 93 -23.21 -2.78 17.68
C ASN A 93 -23.10 -2.29 19.12
N ASN A 94 -24.22 -2.16 19.84
CA ASN A 94 -24.21 -1.67 21.21
C ASN A 94 -23.64 -2.70 22.19
N ILE A 95 -23.97 -3.99 22.05
CA ILE A 95 -23.34 -5.01 22.90
C ILE A 95 -21.83 -5.10 22.65
N GLY A 96 -21.38 -4.91 21.40
CA GLY A 96 -19.96 -4.84 21.05
C GLY A 96 -19.25 -3.68 21.75
N PHE A 97 -19.91 -2.52 21.84
CA PHE A 97 -19.38 -1.37 22.58
C PHE A 97 -19.21 -1.69 24.07
N VAL A 98 -20.20 -2.32 24.71
CA VAL A 98 -20.12 -2.70 26.13
C VAL A 98 -19.03 -3.74 26.36
N TYR A 99 -18.90 -4.74 25.49
CA TYR A 99 -17.79 -5.71 25.53
C TYR A 99 -16.42 -5.02 25.47
N SER A 100 -16.27 -4.00 24.61
CA SER A 100 -15.06 -3.18 24.52
C SER A 100 -14.77 -2.39 25.80
N MET A 101 -15.80 -1.99 26.56
CA MET A 101 -15.64 -1.27 27.83
C MET A 101 -15.20 -2.19 28.98
N VAL A 102 -15.66 -3.44 29.01
CA VAL A 102 -15.23 -4.42 30.02
C VAL A 102 -13.92 -5.13 29.67
N GLY A 103 -13.35 -4.84 28.49
CA GLY A 103 -12.07 -5.42 28.03
C GLY A 103 -12.20 -6.78 27.33
N ASP A 104 -13.41 -7.22 27.04
CA ASP A 104 -13.68 -8.45 26.28
C ASP A 104 -13.63 -8.16 24.76
N TYR A 105 -12.41 -7.94 24.27
CA TYR A 105 -12.18 -7.56 22.88
C TYR A 105 -12.61 -8.60 21.84
N PRO A 106 -12.43 -9.93 22.05
CA PRO A 106 -12.90 -10.94 21.11
C PRO A 106 -14.42 -10.88 20.88
N ASN A 107 -15.22 -10.80 21.95
CA ASN A 107 -16.67 -10.69 21.83
C ASN A 107 -17.11 -9.32 21.29
N ALA A 108 -16.36 -8.25 21.59
CA ALA A 108 -16.57 -6.94 20.99
C ALA A 108 -16.41 -6.97 19.47
N LEU A 109 -15.31 -7.55 18.97
CA LEU A 109 -15.04 -7.69 17.53
C LEU A 109 -16.11 -8.54 16.85
N LEU A 110 -16.44 -9.70 17.40
CA LEU A 110 -17.47 -10.58 16.85
C LEU A 110 -18.81 -9.86 16.73
N SER A 111 -19.20 -9.11 17.76
CA SER A 111 -20.46 -8.37 17.79
C SER A 111 -20.47 -7.23 16.77
N HIS A 112 -19.43 -6.40 16.71
CA HIS A 112 -19.35 -5.32 15.72
C HIS A 112 -19.26 -5.83 14.27
N GLN A 113 -18.64 -7.00 14.03
CA GLN A 113 -18.57 -7.62 12.71
C GLN A 113 -19.95 -8.11 12.24
N ARG A 114 -20.72 -8.77 13.12
CA ARG A 114 -22.10 -9.14 12.81
C ARG A 114 -22.99 -7.93 12.51
N ALA A 115 -22.81 -6.83 13.23
CA ALA A 115 -23.51 -5.58 12.92
C ALA A 115 -23.13 -5.06 11.53
N LEU A 116 -21.83 -5.04 11.21
CA LEU A 116 -21.31 -4.58 9.92
C LEU A 116 -21.85 -5.43 8.74
N GLU A 117 -21.89 -6.75 8.88
CA GLU A 117 -22.45 -7.67 7.87
C GLU A 117 -23.91 -7.32 7.54
N ILE A 118 -24.75 -7.16 8.57
CA ILE A 118 -26.16 -6.80 8.40
C ILE A 118 -26.29 -5.41 7.75
N TYR A 119 -25.47 -4.43 8.15
CA TYR A 119 -25.49 -3.10 7.53
C TYR A 119 -25.06 -3.12 6.07
N LEU A 120 -24.07 -3.93 5.69
CA LEU A 120 -23.62 -4.07 4.30
C LEU A 120 -24.70 -4.71 3.41
N GLU A 121 -25.50 -5.62 3.96
CA GLU A 121 -26.61 -6.23 3.23
C GLU A 121 -27.85 -5.32 3.14
N THR A 122 -28.04 -4.45 4.12
CA THR A 122 -29.25 -3.62 4.23
C THR A 122 -29.11 -2.25 3.59
N PHE A 123 -27.94 -1.64 3.68
CA PHE A 123 -27.72 -0.27 3.26
C PHE A 123 -26.83 -0.17 2.01
N PRO A 124 -26.97 0.91 1.20
CA PRO A 124 -26.00 1.23 0.16
C PRO A 124 -24.58 1.35 0.76
N SER A 125 -23.56 1.08 -0.06
CA SER A 125 -22.14 1.02 0.32
C SER A 125 -21.55 2.25 1.03
N LYS A 126 -22.33 3.33 1.14
CA LYS A 126 -21.94 4.63 1.69
C LYS A 126 -23.00 5.11 2.68
N HIS A 127 -23.51 4.26 3.55
CA HIS A 127 -24.41 4.66 4.63
C HIS A 127 -23.62 5.08 5.88
N SER A 128 -24.11 6.05 6.65
CA SER A 128 -23.43 6.55 7.86
C SER A 128 -23.22 5.48 8.94
N ASP A 129 -24.12 4.49 9.00
CA ASP A 129 -24.03 3.41 9.99
C ASP A 129 -22.85 2.47 9.70
N LEU A 130 -22.46 2.33 8.42
CA LEU A 130 -21.25 1.59 8.04
C LEU A 130 -20.00 2.29 8.61
N ALA A 131 -19.91 3.61 8.49
CA ALA A 131 -18.79 4.37 9.04
C ALA A 131 -18.68 4.21 10.56
N THR A 132 -19.82 4.20 11.25
CA THR A 132 -19.88 3.98 12.71
C THR A 132 -19.38 2.57 13.08
N SER A 133 -19.81 1.54 12.34
CA SER A 133 -19.33 0.17 12.57
C SER A 133 -17.84 0.01 12.30
N TYR A 134 -17.32 0.57 11.19
CA TYR A 134 -15.89 0.56 10.89
C TYR A 134 -15.09 1.26 12.01
N ARG A 135 -15.55 2.43 12.49
CA ARG A 135 -14.91 3.16 13.58
C ARG A 135 -14.89 2.37 14.89
N ASN A 136 -15.99 1.72 15.26
CA ASN A 136 -16.06 0.92 16.48
C ASN A 136 -15.10 -0.27 16.45
N ILE A 137 -15.00 -0.95 15.31
CA ILE A 137 -14.02 -2.04 15.11
C ILE A 137 -12.58 -1.50 15.24
N ALA A 138 -12.30 -0.36 14.63
CA ALA A 138 -10.98 0.29 14.72
C ALA A 138 -10.58 0.60 16.17
N VAL A 139 -11.52 1.11 16.98
CA VAL A 139 -11.31 1.38 18.41
C VAL A 139 -10.95 0.09 19.17
N VAL A 140 -11.63 -1.02 18.88
CA VAL A 140 -11.33 -2.30 19.54
C VAL A 140 -9.91 -2.78 19.19
N TYR A 141 -9.53 -2.76 17.91
CA TYR A 141 -8.15 -3.09 17.50
C TYR A 141 -7.11 -2.16 18.14
N ALA A 142 -7.40 -0.86 18.25
CA ALA A 142 -6.52 0.09 18.91
C ALA A 142 -6.33 -0.24 20.40
N LYS A 143 -7.40 -0.65 21.10
CA LYS A 143 -7.32 -1.10 22.50
C LYS A 143 -6.54 -2.41 22.66
N MET A 144 -6.52 -3.26 21.64
CA MET A 144 -5.70 -4.47 21.58
C MET A 144 -4.23 -4.18 21.22
N ASN A 145 -3.85 -2.93 20.96
CA ASN A 145 -2.56 -2.52 20.39
C ASN A 145 -2.28 -3.07 18.98
N ASP A 146 -3.31 -3.53 18.26
CA ASP A 146 -3.22 -3.89 16.85
C ASP A 146 -3.49 -2.63 16.01
N TYR A 147 -2.49 -1.76 16.00
CA TYR A 147 -2.58 -0.46 15.39
C TYR A 147 -2.75 -0.57 13.85
N SER A 148 -2.14 -1.57 13.21
CA SER A 148 -2.23 -1.78 11.76
C SER A 148 -3.67 -2.02 11.30
N ASN A 149 -4.40 -2.90 12.00
CA ASN A 149 -5.81 -3.10 11.73
C ASN A 149 -6.64 -1.88 12.14
N ALA A 150 -6.33 -1.22 13.26
CA ALA A 150 -7.04 -0.01 13.66
C ALA A 150 -7.00 1.09 12.58
N LEU A 151 -5.83 1.37 11.99
CA LEU A 151 -5.67 2.36 10.92
C LEU A 151 -6.53 2.04 9.70
N LEU A 152 -6.52 0.77 9.29
CA LEU A 152 -7.29 0.28 8.14
C LEU A 152 -8.78 0.59 8.29
N TYR A 153 -9.36 0.22 9.43
CA TYR A 153 -10.78 0.44 9.71
C TYR A 153 -11.12 1.92 9.92
N TYR A 154 -10.21 2.73 10.49
CA TYR A 154 -10.39 4.18 10.54
C TYR A 154 -10.38 4.85 9.16
N GLN A 155 -9.56 4.36 8.21
CA GLN A 155 -9.53 4.88 6.85
C GLN A 155 -10.82 4.56 6.08
N GLU A 156 -11.38 3.36 6.25
CA GLU A 156 -12.67 3.00 5.66
C GLU A 156 -13.82 3.86 6.20
N ALA A 157 -13.85 4.10 7.51
CA ALA A 157 -14.81 5.01 8.11
C ALA A 157 -14.67 6.43 7.53
N LEU A 158 -13.42 6.92 7.37
CA LEU A 158 -13.14 8.24 6.84
C LEU A 158 -13.64 8.42 5.40
N VAL A 159 -13.46 7.43 4.52
CA VAL A 159 -13.92 7.50 3.11
C VAL A 159 -15.44 7.68 3.03
N ILE A 160 -16.18 7.00 3.90
CA ILE A 160 -17.64 7.11 3.96
C ILE A 160 -18.04 8.46 4.56
N ASP A 161 -17.40 8.87 5.64
CA ASP A 161 -17.62 10.16 6.31
C ASP A 161 -17.34 11.34 5.38
N GLU A 162 -16.24 11.33 4.60
CA GLU A 162 -15.88 12.40 3.65
C GLU A 162 -16.92 12.59 2.54
N LYS A 163 -17.66 11.54 2.19
CA LYS A 163 -18.69 11.60 1.14
C LYS A 163 -20.07 11.95 1.70
N ASN A 164 -20.39 11.53 2.91
CA ASN A 164 -21.72 11.68 3.49
C ASN A 164 -21.88 12.93 4.35
N LEU A 165 -20.79 13.33 5.01
CA LEU A 165 -20.81 14.48 5.88
C LEU A 165 -20.38 15.73 5.11
N PRO A 166 -20.97 16.89 5.41
CA PRO A 166 -20.44 18.15 4.94
C PRO A 166 -18.95 18.26 5.27
N SER A 167 -18.19 18.86 4.35
CA SER A 167 -16.74 19.06 4.45
C SER A 167 -16.29 19.88 5.68
N ASN A 168 -17.25 20.41 6.42
CA ASN A 168 -17.14 21.18 7.66
C ASN A 168 -17.91 20.54 8.82
N SER A 169 -18.01 19.22 8.91
CA SER A 169 -18.65 18.56 10.06
C SER A 169 -17.64 18.26 11.18
N SER A 170 -18.08 18.44 12.43
CA SER A 170 -17.29 18.06 13.61
C SER A 170 -16.99 16.56 13.64
N ASP A 171 -17.94 15.74 13.18
CA ASP A 171 -17.81 14.28 13.14
C ASP A 171 -16.70 13.82 12.18
N LEU A 172 -16.53 14.51 11.05
CA LEU A 172 -15.40 14.28 10.14
C LEU A 172 -14.07 14.68 10.78
N GLY A 173 -14.07 15.74 11.61
CA GLY A 173 -12.92 16.13 12.43
C GLY A 173 -12.50 15.04 13.42
N ASP A 174 -13.47 14.39 14.08
CA ASP A 174 -13.22 13.28 15.00
C ASP A 174 -12.62 12.06 14.26
N SER A 175 -13.06 11.78 13.03
CA SER A 175 -12.46 10.73 12.19
C SER A 175 -10.99 11.01 11.85
N TYR A 176 -10.63 12.24 11.49
CA TYR A 176 -9.21 12.61 11.30
C TYR A 176 -8.41 12.55 12.61
N LEU A 177 -8.98 12.96 13.74
CA LEU A 177 -8.29 12.89 15.04
C LEU A 177 -7.97 11.44 15.41
N ASN A 178 -8.88 10.50 15.18
CA ASN A 178 -8.64 9.08 15.48
C ASN A 178 -7.44 8.51 14.71
N ILE A 179 -7.27 8.89 13.45
CA ILE A 179 -6.09 8.54 12.65
C ILE A 179 -4.84 9.24 13.18
N GLY A 180 -4.93 10.51 13.57
CA GLY A 180 -3.83 11.24 14.19
C GLY A 180 -3.36 10.59 15.50
N MET A 181 -4.28 10.08 16.31
CA MET A 181 -3.95 9.35 17.54
C MET A 181 -3.26 8.02 17.27
N PHE A 182 -3.60 7.31 16.19
CA PHE A 182 -2.85 6.12 15.74
C PHE A 182 -1.37 6.49 15.49
N PHE A 183 -1.10 7.51 14.68
CA PHE A 183 0.26 7.92 14.36
C PHE A 183 1.03 8.43 15.60
N SER A 184 0.34 9.08 16.55
CA SER A 184 0.91 9.45 17.85
C SER A 184 1.37 8.23 18.66
N LYS A 185 0.63 7.12 18.58
CA LYS A 185 0.93 5.88 19.29
C LYS A 185 2.00 5.04 18.60
N THR A 186 2.09 5.07 17.27
CA THR A 186 3.17 4.40 16.51
C THR A 186 4.49 5.18 16.51
N GLY A 187 4.50 6.42 17.02
CA GLY A 187 5.69 7.27 17.11
C GLY A 187 5.92 8.16 15.88
N GLU A 188 5.03 8.09 14.89
CA GLU A 188 5.04 8.91 13.69
C GLU A 188 4.41 10.29 13.95
N HIS A 189 5.02 11.07 14.84
CA HIS A 189 4.49 12.34 15.31
C HIS A 189 4.26 13.39 14.20
N SER A 190 5.00 13.33 13.09
CA SER A 190 4.81 14.22 11.92
C SER A 190 3.47 13.99 11.24
N GLU A 191 3.10 12.73 10.99
CA GLU A 191 1.79 12.40 10.43
C GLU A 191 0.68 12.67 11.45
N ALA A 192 0.93 12.40 12.73
CA ALA A 192 -0.01 12.73 13.80
C ALA A 192 -0.37 14.23 13.81
N VAL A 193 0.63 15.11 13.68
CA VAL A 193 0.43 16.57 13.56
C VAL A 193 -0.42 16.89 12.34
N ARG A 194 -0.11 16.33 11.17
CA ARG A 194 -0.84 16.58 9.92
C ARG A 194 -2.32 16.24 10.04
N TYR A 195 -2.65 15.10 10.63
CA TYR A 195 -4.03 14.68 10.84
C TYR A 195 -4.74 15.49 11.94
N CYS A 196 -4.04 15.91 13.00
CA CYS A 196 -4.59 16.83 14.01
C CYS A 196 -4.88 18.22 13.43
N GLU A 197 -4.07 18.72 12.49
CA GLU A 197 -4.31 19.98 11.78
C GLU A 197 -5.55 19.89 10.89
N LYS A 198 -5.69 18.80 10.13
CA LYS A 198 -6.91 18.54 9.35
C LYS A 198 -8.15 18.45 10.25
N ALA A 199 -8.07 17.74 11.38
CA ALA A 199 -9.18 17.66 12.34
C ALA A 199 -9.59 19.05 12.85
N LEU A 200 -8.61 19.90 13.18
CA LEU A 200 -8.85 21.26 13.65
C LEU A 200 -9.45 22.16 12.55
N GLU A 201 -8.90 22.13 11.34
CA GLU A 201 -9.40 22.90 10.18
C GLU A 201 -10.89 22.61 9.92
N ARG A 202 -11.27 21.33 9.94
CA ARG A 202 -12.65 20.88 9.69
C ARG A 202 -13.59 21.33 10.80
N ALA A 203 -13.13 21.32 12.05
CA ALA A 203 -13.92 21.73 13.21
C ALA A 203 -14.08 23.25 13.35
N GLU A 204 -13.03 24.03 13.02
CA GLU A 204 -13.04 25.50 13.10
C GLU A 204 -13.95 26.13 12.04
N TYR A 205 -14.16 25.46 10.89
CA TYR A 205 -15.11 25.88 9.86
C TYR A 205 -16.58 25.60 10.24
N SER A 206 -16.82 24.65 11.16
CA SER A 206 -18.15 24.19 11.57
C SER A 206 -18.74 24.98 12.74
N LEU A 207 -17.88 25.27 13.72
CA LEU A 207 -18.28 25.69 15.06
C LEU A 207 -17.59 27.03 15.37
N GLN A 208 -18.36 28.05 15.75
CA GLN A 208 -17.80 29.35 16.17
C GLN A 208 -16.88 29.18 17.38
N GLY A 209 -15.56 29.11 17.15
CA GLY A 209 -14.42 29.43 18.04
C GLY A 209 -14.22 28.71 19.38
N ASN A 210 -15.30 28.35 20.08
CA ASN A 210 -15.33 28.02 21.51
C ASN A 210 -16.01 26.68 21.85
N HIS A 211 -16.25 25.80 20.88
CA HIS A 211 -16.84 24.49 21.15
C HIS A 211 -15.84 23.54 21.84
N ARG A 212 -16.31 22.70 22.78
CA ARG A 212 -15.49 21.75 23.56
C ARG A 212 -14.64 20.83 22.67
N HIS A 213 -15.14 20.43 21.49
CA HIS A 213 -14.40 19.60 20.53
C HIS A 213 -13.18 20.33 19.93
N ILE A 214 -13.27 21.63 19.63
CA ILE A 214 -12.14 22.41 19.11
C ILE A 214 -10.99 22.45 20.14
N GLN A 215 -11.31 22.53 21.44
CA GLN A 215 -10.29 22.49 22.49
C GLN A 215 -9.60 21.12 22.57
N VAL A 216 -10.33 20.02 22.36
CA VAL A 216 -9.75 18.67 22.29
C VAL A 216 -8.75 18.57 21.13
N PHE A 217 -9.12 19.03 19.93
CA PHE A 217 -8.23 19.05 18.78
C PHE A 217 -7.00 19.94 18.98
N ARG A 218 -7.17 21.16 19.54
CA ARG A 218 -6.05 22.06 19.86
C ARG A 218 -5.09 21.46 20.89
N ASN A 219 -5.61 20.79 21.91
CA ASN A 219 -4.79 20.14 22.93
C ASN A 219 -4.01 18.95 22.35
N ALA A 220 -4.67 18.12 21.52
CA ALA A 220 -4.01 17.03 20.81
C ALA A 220 -2.90 17.55 19.89
N LEU A 221 -3.19 18.58 19.09
CA LEU A 221 -2.22 19.23 18.22
C LEU A 221 -1.03 19.82 18.99
N LYS A 222 -1.28 20.51 20.12
CA LYS A 222 -0.22 21.08 20.96
C LYS A 222 0.66 19.98 21.56
N HIS A 223 0.06 18.88 22.00
CA HIS A 223 0.78 17.72 22.54
C HIS A 223 1.67 17.07 21.47
N GLU A 224 1.14 16.82 20.28
CA GLU A 224 1.90 16.25 19.17
C GLU A 224 2.98 17.19 18.64
N LYS A 225 2.71 18.50 18.53
CA LYS A 225 3.73 19.50 18.17
C LYS A 225 4.87 19.56 19.19
N LYS A 226 4.60 19.34 20.49
CA LYS A 226 5.63 19.27 21.52
C LYS A 226 6.49 18.00 21.38
N LYS A 227 5.89 16.84 21.12
CA LYS A 227 6.62 15.59 20.88
C LYS A 227 7.41 15.62 19.58
N CYS A 228 6.81 16.17 18.52
CA CYS A 228 7.43 16.47 17.25
C CYS A 228 8.62 17.42 17.42
N LYS A 229 8.54 18.45 18.29
CA LYS A 229 9.68 19.33 18.62
C LYS A 229 10.79 18.67 19.46
N ILE A 230 10.44 17.68 20.30
CA ILE A 230 11.44 16.86 21.01
C ILE A 230 12.18 15.94 20.02
N LEU A 231 11.52 15.56 18.92
CA LEU A 231 12.10 14.84 17.78
C LEU A 231 12.67 15.76 16.67
N SER A 232 12.38 17.07 16.68
CA SER A 232 12.83 18.01 15.64
C SER A 232 14.28 18.47 15.83
N ASN A 233 14.95 18.06 16.92
CA ASN A 233 16.41 18.05 16.94
C ASN A 233 17.00 16.87 16.13
N GLU A 234 16.16 15.97 15.60
CA GLU A 234 16.56 14.74 14.92
C GLU A 234 15.66 14.37 13.70
N ASN A 235 15.39 15.31 12.78
CA ASN A 235 14.92 15.12 11.38
C ASN A 235 13.48 15.57 11.06
N LEU A 236 13.30 16.86 10.72
CA LEU A 236 12.03 17.33 10.12
C LEU A 236 12.16 18.45 9.07
N GLU A 237 13.33 18.60 8.45
CA GLU A 237 13.49 19.46 7.25
C GLU A 237 13.48 18.66 5.92
N ALA A 238 13.13 17.38 5.92
CA ALA A 238 13.32 16.52 4.73
C ALA A 238 12.06 16.04 4.01
N ILE A 239 10.86 16.57 4.27
CA ILE A 239 9.62 16.00 3.68
C ILE A 239 8.80 17.00 2.84
N TYR A 240 9.14 18.28 2.75
CA TYR A 240 8.29 19.24 2.02
C TYR A 240 8.88 20.09 0.89
N ASP A 241 10.13 19.88 0.45
CA ASP A 241 10.59 20.46 -0.82
C ASP A 241 11.22 19.40 -1.73
N ARG A 242 10.41 18.94 -2.70
CA ARG A 242 10.86 18.26 -3.91
C ARG A 242 11.33 19.29 -4.94
N PHE A 243 12.33 20.07 -4.56
CA PHE A 243 13.26 20.71 -5.47
C PHE A 243 14.68 20.36 -5.01
N ASP A 244 15.46 19.93 -5.98
CA ASP A 244 16.89 19.57 -5.94
C ASP A 244 17.68 20.03 -4.69
N PRO A 245 17.88 19.15 -3.69
CA PRO A 245 18.62 19.46 -2.46
C PRO A 245 20.10 19.75 -2.69
N LEU A 246 20.68 19.32 -3.82
CA LEU A 246 22.04 19.67 -4.19
C LEU A 246 22.09 21.09 -4.76
N ARG A 247 21.06 21.56 -5.49
CA ARG A 247 21.01 22.93 -6.01
C ARG A 247 20.93 23.98 -4.90
N GLU A 248 20.19 23.71 -3.83
CA GLU A 248 20.12 24.62 -2.67
C GLU A 248 21.38 24.59 -1.79
N GLU A 249 21.97 23.42 -1.52
CA GLU A 249 23.27 23.34 -0.83
C GLU A 249 24.40 23.97 -1.68
N MET A 250 24.33 23.85 -3.00
CA MET A 250 25.30 24.44 -3.94
C MET A 250 25.09 25.96 -4.09
N SER A 251 23.86 26.47 -4.09
CA SER A 251 23.56 27.92 -4.18
C SER A 251 24.01 28.76 -2.98
N LYS A 252 24.39 28.11 -1.87
CA LYS A 252 24.80 28.76 -0.62
C LYS A 252 26.32 28.87 -0.44
N ASP A 253 27.11 28.30 -1.36
CA ASP A 253 28.58 28.47 -1.38
C ASP A 253 28.95 29.71 -2.24
N PRO A 254 29.54 30.76 -1.65
CA PRO A 254 29.96 31.95 -2.40
C PRO A 254 30.93 31.64 -3.55
N ALA A 255 31.71 30.55 -3.47
CA ALA A 255 32.60 30.11 -4.55
C ALA A 255 31.84 29.47 -5.73
N PHE A 256 30.68 28.88 -5.49
CA PHE A 256 29.86 28.22 -6.51
C PHE A 256 29.05 29.22 -7.36
N LEU A 257 28.62 30.33 -6.77
CA LEU A 257 27.91 31.41 -7.49
C LEU A 257 28.83 32.22 -8.42
N ASP A 258 30.11 32.36 -8.07
CA ASP A 258 31.12 32.96 -8.95
C ASP A 258 31.52 32.02 -10.11
N GLU A 259 31.42 30.70 -9.90
CA GLU A 259 31.80 29.68 -10.89
C GLU A 259 30.68 29.41 -11.93
N LEU A 260 29.41 29.53 -11.54
CA LEU A 260 28.24 29.44 -12.43
C LEU A 260 28.09 30.65 -13.39
N ALA A 261 28.61 31.82 -13.02
CA ALA A 261 28.52 33.04 -13.82
C ALA A 261 29.46 33.05 -15.04
N THR A 262 30.41 32.11 -15.11
CA THR A 262 31.23 31.88 -16.29
C THR A 262 30.83 30.57 -16.96
N VAL A 263 30.01 30.65 -18.01
CA VAL A 263 29.76 29.51 -18.90
C VAL A 263 31.08 29.11 -19.57
N LYS A 264 31.81 28.20 -18.91
CA LYS A 264 32.89 27.42 -19.50
C LYS A 264 32.38 25.99 -19.61
N ASN A 265 32.59 25.39 -20.77
CA ASN A 265 32.30 23.98 -21.01
C ASN A 265 32.86 23.14 -19.84
N PRO A 266 32.04 22.35 -19.10
CA PRO A 266 32.49 21.61 -17.93
C PRO A 266 33.62 20.61 -18.25
N LEU A 267 33.69 20.14 -19.50
CA LEU A 267 34.79 19.29 -19.99
C LEU A 267 36.13 20.05 -20.09
N GLN A 268 36.09 21.39 -20.12
CA GLN A 268 37.27 22.27 -20.12
C GLN A 268 37.61 22.81 -18.72
N ASN A 269 36.67 22.79 -17.77
CA ASN A 269 36.86 23.28 -16.40
C ASN A 269 36.90 22.13 -15.39
N ILE A 270 38.01 21.40 -15.38
CA ILE A 270 38.22 20.22 -14.52
C ILE A 270 38.74 20.66 -13.15
N VAL A 271 38.01 20.34 -12.08
CA VAL A 271 38.42 20.65 -10.71
C VAL A 271 39.35 19.56 -10.17
N GLN A 272 40.59 19.92 -9.83
CA GLN A 272 41.55 18.99 -9.23
C GLN A 272 41.27 18.83 -7.72
N LEU A 273 41.16 17.59 -7.26
CA LEU A 273 40.94 17.25 -5.85
C LEU A 273 42.16 16.51 -5.28
N ASN A 274 42.46 16.78 -4.01
CA ASN A 274 43.50 16.09 -3.26
C ASN A 274 43.02 14.72 -2.78
N ASP A 275 43.96 13.82 -2.44
CA ASP A 275 43.67 12.43 -2.08
C ASP A 275 42.69 12.24 -0.90
N ASN A 276 42.69 13.20 0.03
CA ASN A 276 41.84 13.19 1.23
C ASN A 276 40.72 14.24 1.17
N ASP A 277 40.33 14.70 -0.02
CA ASP A 277 39.27 15.70 -0.15
C ASP A 277 37.92 15.14 0.33
N ILE A 278 37.35 15.78 1.34
CA ILE A 278 36.10 15.42 1.99
C ILE A 278 34.92 15.44 1.00
N ARG A 279 35.00 16.26 -0.06
CA ARG A 279 33.93 16.37 -1.07
C ARG A 279 33.77 15.09 -1.87
N PHE A 280 34.87 14.45 -2.27
CA PHE A 280 34.84 13.18 -3.01
C PHE A 280 34.28 12.06 -2.15
N SER A 281 34.87 11.87 -0.96
CA SER A 281 34.46 10.80 -0.04
C SER A 281 33.00 10.95 0.39
N ASN A 282 32.54 12.15 0.76
CA ASN A 282 31.15 12.38 1.14
C ASN A 282 30.17 12.15 -0.02
N ARG A 283 30.50 12.59 -1.25
CA ARG A 283 29.62 12.40 -2.42
C ARG A 283 29.50 10.91 -2.78
N VAL A 284 30.61 10.19 -2.83
CA VAL A 284 30.60 8.74 -3.11
C VAL A 284 29.91 7.96 -1.98
N MET A 285 30.19 8.29 -0.72
CA MET A 285 29.54 7.65 0.43
C MET A 285 28.02 7.85 0.42
N LYS A 286 27.54 9.07 0.17
CA LYS A 286 26.12 9.37 0.03
C LYS A 286 25.49 8.60 -1.13
N ALA A 287 26.14 8.56 -2.30
CA ALA A 287 25.62 7.81 -3.46
C ALA A 287 25.60 6.28 -3.25
N LYS A 288 26.53 5.73 -2.44
CA LYS A 288 26.56 4.31 -2.06
C LYS A 288 25.59 3.94 -0.93
N SER A 289 25.13 4.91 -0.13
CA SER A 289 24.18 4.65 0.95
C SER A 289 22.77 4.40 0.41
N ARG A 290 22.16 3.27 0.79
CA ARG A 290 20.77 2.96 0.43
C ARG A 290 19.83 4.07 0.89
N GLN A 291 19.92 4.50 2.15
CA GLN A 291 19.02 5.53 2.70
C GLN A 291 19.09 6.85 1.91
N GLU A 292 20.30 7.29 1.57
CA GLU A 292 20.51 8.52 0.80
C GLU A 292 20.05 8.38 -0.66
N ARG A 293 20.21 7.20 -1.29
CA ARG A 293 19.66 6.95 -2.64
C ARG A 293 18.14 7.08 -2.69
N TYR A 294 17.43 6.54 -1.71
CA TYR A 294 15.96 6.67 -1.64
C TYR A 294 15.52 8.10 -1.29
N LYS A 295 16.25 8.78 -0.39
CA LYS A 295 15.92 10.12 0.09
C LYS A 295 16.19 11.21 -0.94
N LYS A 296 17.35 11.17 -1.60
CA LYS A 296 17.80 12.21 -2.52
C LYS A 296 17.75 11.81 -4.00
N GLY A 297 17.59 10.52 -4.31
CA GLY A 297 17.39 10.05 -5.69
C GLY A 297 18.66 10.09 -6.54
N TYR A 298 19.79 9.58 -6.05
CA TYR A 298 21.05 9.50 -6.81
C TYR A 298 21.51 8.07 -7.02
N ILE A 299 22.26 7.83 -8.09
CA ILE A 299 22.93 6.54 -8.36
C ILE A 299 24.40 6.76 -8.68
N LEU A 300 25.25 5.80 -8.30
CA LEU A 300 26.67 5.79 -8.62
C LEU A 300 26.96 4.74 -9.69
N LEU A 301 27.57 5.16 -10.79
CA LEU A 301 28.01 4.29 -11.87
C LEU A 301 29.53 4.31 -11.98
N GLU A 302 30.14 3.14 -12.14
CA GLU A 302 31.58 2.99 -12.29
C GLU A 302 31.91 2.35 -13.64
N GLY A 303 32.85 2.97 -14.37
CA GLY A 303 33.33 2.48 -15.67
C GLY A 303 32.70 3.18 -16.88
N LYS A 304 33.51 3.40 -17.91
CA LYS A 304 33.18 4.23 -19.07
C LYS A 304 31.94 3.75 -19.83
N ARG A 305 31.76 2.43 -19.93
CA ARG A 305 30.65 1.81 -20.66
C ARG A 305 29.31 2.08 -19.99
N LEU A 306 29.20 1.86 -18.68
CA LEU A 306 27.94 2.07 -17.94
C LEU A 306 27.52 3.54 -17.94
N ILE A 307 28.49 4.43 -17.79
CA ILE A 307 28.28 5.89 -17.84
C ILE A 307 27.80 6.30 -19.23
N GLY A 308 28.42 5.78 -20.30
CA GLY A 308 27.98 6.02 -21.67
C GLY A 308 26.57 5.48 -21.95
N ASP A 309 26.27 4.24 -21.52
CA ASP A 309 24.92 3.64 -21.64
C ASP A 309 23.87 4.52 -20.91
N ALA A 310 24.20 5.08 -19.74
CA ALA A 310 23.30 5.96 -18.98
C ALA A 310 23.05 7.31 -19.68
N ILE A 311 24.11 7.93 -20.20
CA ILE A 311 24.01 9.18 -20.97
C ILE A 311 23.14 9.00 -22.22
N GLN A 312 23.33 7.90 -22.95
CA GLN A 312 22.54 7.59 -24.14
C GLN A 312 21.07 7.32 -23.82
N ALA A 313 20.77 6.77 -22.64
CA ALA A 313 19.41 6.61 -22.16
C ALA A 313 18.77 7.93 -21.68
N GLY A 314 19.52 9.04 -21.64
CA GLY A 314 19.05 10.34 -21.16
C GLY A 314 18.99 10.43 -19.64
N ALA A 315 19.92 9.78 -18.93
CA ALA A 315 20.05 9.96 -17.49
C ALA A 315 20.79 11.27 -17.16
N ASP A 316 20.28 12.02 -16.18
CA ASP A 316 20.85 13.31 -15.80
C ASP A 316 22.17 13.13 -15.05
N LEU A 317 23.28 13.48 -15.71
CA LEU A 317 24.61 13.47 -15.13
C LEU A 317 24.78 14.67 -14.18
N LEU A 318 25.17 14.40 -12.93
CA LEU A 318 25.39 15.45 -11.92
C LEU A 318 26.87 15.70 -11.67
N THR A 319 27.66 14.63 -11.58
CA THR A 319 29.08 14.72 -11.27
C THR A 319 29.84 13.56 -11.89
N ILE A 320 31.01 13.83 -12.47
CA ILE A 320 31.92 12.80 -12.97
C ILE A 320 33.30 12.95 -12.32
N PHE A 321 33.87 11.84 -11.87
CA PHE A 321 35.18 11.71 -11.27
C PHE A 321 36.08 10.91 -12.21
N VAL A 322 37.24 11.46 -12.58
CA VAL A 322 38.22 10.81 -13.46
C VAL A 322 39.61 10.82 -12.84
N THR A 323 40.43 9.82 -13.16
CA THR A 323 41.86 9.82 -12.81
C THR A 323 42.71 10.54 -13.85
N ASP A 324 42.37 10.38 -15.13
CA ASP A 324 43.00 11.05 -16.27
C ASP A 324 41.93 11.72 -17.13
N ARG A 325 42.18 12.97 -17.53
CA ARG A 325 41.32 13.75 -18.42
C ARG A 325 41.04 13.04 -19.75
N LYS A 326 41.99 12.24 -20.25
CA LYS A 326 41.86 11.50 -21.52
C LYS A 326 40.70 10.51 -21.52
N ILE A 327 40.21 10.11 -20.34
CA ILE A 327 39.06 9.21 -20.22
C ILE A 327 37.78 9.90 -20.70
N LEU A 328 37.66 11.21 -20.53
CA LEU A 328 36.50 11.99 -20.96
C LEU A 328 36.35 11.95 -22.49
N ASP A 329 37.46 11.98 -23.23
CA ASP A 329 37.46 11.89 -24.70
C ASP A 329 36.91 10.54 -25.22
N THR A 330 36.81 9.53 -24.35
CA THR A 330 36.29 8.20 -24.70
C THR A 330 34.78 8.04 -24.45
N ILE A 331 34.14 9.02 -23.82
CA ILE A 331 32.72 9.00 -23.48
C ILE A 331 32.01 10.04 -24.36
N ASP A 332 30.92 9.63 -25.00
CA ASP A 332 30.10 10.53 -25.80
C ASP A 332 29.13 11.31 -24.90
N PHE A 333 29.32 12.63 -24.82
CA PHE A 333 28.47 13.55 -24.06
C PHE A 333 27.49 14.33 -24.94
N SER A 334 27.34 13.99 -26.23
CA SER A 334 26.54 14.74 -27.19
C SER A 334 25.05 14.90 -26.79
N THR A 335 24.52 13.94 -26.03
CA THR A 335 23.12 13.92 -25.56
C THR A 335 22.93 14.49 -24.16
N THR A 336 24.00 14.96 -23.50
CA THR A 336 23.95 15.43 -22.10
C THR A 336 23.87 16.96 -22.03
N ASP A 337 23.05 17.48 -21.14
CA ASP A 337 23.11 18.89 -20.76
C ASP A 337 24.46 19.22 -20.12
N LEU A 338 25.10 20.32 -20.51
CA LEU A 338 26.43 20.74 -20.01
C LEU A 338 26.39 21.30 -18.58
N ASN A 339 25.49 20.80 -17.73
CA ASN A 339 25.26 21.26 -16.36
C ASN A 339 25.69 20.19 -15.34
N PHE A 340 26.97 19.80 -15.38
CA PHE A 340 27.56 18.84 -14.46
C PHE A 340 28.99 19.23 -14.08
N THR A 341 29.49 18.71 -12.97
CA THR A 341 30.86 19.01 -12.51
C THR A 341 31.82 17.86 -12.81
N VAL A 342 33.02 18.21 -13.29
CA VAL A 342 34.11 17.26 -13.54
C VAL A 342 35.19 17.42 -12.46
N TYR A 343 35.48 16.33 -11.75
CA TYR A 343 36.55 16.27 -10.77
C TYR A 343 37.66 15.33 -11.22
N GLN A 344 38.91 15.77 -11.11
CA GLN A 344 40.08 14.93 -11.27
C GLN A 344 40.62 14.51 -9.90
N ILE A 345 40.82 13.21 -9.71
CA ILE A 345 41.30 12.59 -8.46
C ILE A 345 42.49 11.68 -8.73
N SER A 346 43.35 11.46 -7.73
CA SER A 346 44.47 10.52 -7.92
C SER A 346 43.98 9.07 -8.01
N SER A 347 44.78 8.24 -8.68
CA SER A 347 44.54 6.79 -8.77
C SER A 347 44.51 6.08 -7.41
N ASN A 348 45.24 6.61 -6.42
CA ASN A 348 45.29 6.05 -5.07
C ASN A 348 43.96 6.30 -4.33
N ALA A 349 43.48 7.55 -4.35
CA ALA A 349 42.19 7.89 -3.78
C ALA A 349 41.07 7.12 -4.47
N PHE A 350 41.07 7.05 -5.81
CA PHE A 350 40.08 6.29 -6.57
C PHE A 350 40.03 4.81 -6.15
N ARG A 351 41.19 4.17 -5.97
CA ARG A 351 41.30 2.74 -5.61
C ARG A 351 40.66 2.43 -4.25
N THR A 352 40.77 3.34 -3.29
CA THR A 352 40.17 3.19 -1.96
C THR A 352 38.64 3.13 -2.00
N TRP A 353 38.02 3.78 -3.00
CA TRP A 353 36.56 3.94 -3.10
C TRP A 353 35.90 3.12 -4.20
N SER A 354 36.68 2.45 -5.04
CA SER A 354 36.19 1.59 -6.12
C SER A 354 35.65 0.27 -5.56
N ASP A 355 34.48 -0.18 -6.06
CA ASP A 355 33.91 -1.49 -5.69
C ASP A 355 34.30 -2.60 -6.68
N VAL A 356 35.00 -2.25 -7.77
CA VAL A 356 35.40 -3.21 -8.80
C VAL A 356 36.87 -3.60 -8.65
N GLN A 357 37.17 -4.87 -8.97
CA GLN A 357 38.55 -5.37 -8.96
C GLN A 357 39.42 -4.66 -10.00
N THR A 358 38.85 -4.33 -11.16
CA THR A 358 39.52 -3.67 -12.29
C THR A 358 38.91 -2.29 -12.51
N ASN A 359 39.43 -1.30 -11.79
CA ASN A 359 38.97 0.07 -11.92
C ASN A 359 39.37 0.69 -13.28
N GLN A 360 38.43 1.36 -13.92
CA GLN A 360 38.67 2.04 -15.21
C GLN A 360 39.02 3.51 -15.03
N GLY A 361 39.21 3.97 -13.78
CA GLY A 361 39.56 5.34 -13.45
C GLY A 361 38.43 6.36 -13.67
N VAL A 362 37.17 5.92 -13.77
CA VAL A 362 36.01 6.81 -13.91
C VAL A 362 34.81 6.34 -13.09
N MET A 363 34.20 7.27 -12.35
CA MET A 363 32.93 7.11 -11.65
C MET A 363 32.05 8.32 -11.93
N ALA A 364 30.74 8.14 -11.98
CA ALA A 364 29.80 9.24 -12.15
C ALA A 364 28.57 9.06 -11.26
N ILE A 365 28.06 10.19 -10.78
CA ILE A 365 26.83 10.30 -10.02
C ILE A 365 25.77 10.88 -10.95
N PHE A 366 24.65 10.17 -11.04
CA PHE A 366 23.49 10.57 -11.82
C PHE A 366 22.29 10.77 -10.90
N ALA A 367 21.32 11.57 -11.34
CA ALA A 367 19.98 11.46 -10.79
C ALA A 367 19.40 10.07 -11.10
N MET A 368 18.60 9.53 -10.19
CA MET A 368 18.00 8.21 -10.35
C MET A 368 17.08 8.20 -11.58
N PRO A 369 17.39 7.38 -12.61
CA PRO A 369 16.61 7.35 -13.85
C PRO A 369 15.16 6.94 -13.59
N ARG A 370 14.22 7.63 -14.23
CA ARG A 370 12.79 7.30 -14.17
C ARG A 370 12.32 6.76 -15.51
N ALA A 371 11.34 5.85 -15.46
CA ALA A 371 10.72 5.26 -16.65
C ALA A 371 10.18 6.33 -17.62
N ASP A 372 9.64 7.44 -17.10
CA ASP A 372 8.98 8.47 -17.89
C ASP A 372 9.94 9.52 -18.49
N SER A 373 11.13 9.68 -17.91
CA SER A 373 12.09 10.72 -18.31
C SER A 373 13.18 10.22 -19.25
N CYS A 374 13.45 8.93 -19.25
CA CYS A 374 14.52 8.32 -20.05
C CYS A 374 13.95 7.60 -21.28
N SER A 375 14.70 7.59 -22.37
CA SER A 375 14.25 7.08 -23.68
C SER A 375 14.53 5.59 -23.92
N PHE A 376 15.10 4.90 -22.92
CA PHE A 376 15.49 3.46 -22.90
C PHE A 376 15.60 2.83 -24.30
N PRO A 377 16.73 2.98 -24.99
CA PRO A 377 16.86 2.58 -26.39
C PRO A 377 16.72 1.05 -26.55
N GLN A 378 15.50 0.60 -26.80
CA GLN A 378 15.16 -0.78 -27.15
C GLN A 378 14.95 -0.89 -28.66
N ARG A 379 15.58 -1.89 -29.29
CA ARG A 379 15.36 -2.17 -30.71
C ARG A 379 14.00 -2.83 -30.97
N ILE A 380 13.56 -3.63 -30.02
CA ILE A 380 12.32 -4.42 -30.08
C ILE A 380 11.74 -4.37 -28.67
N THR A 381 10.49 -3.94 -28.57
CA THR A 381 9.72 -3.96 -27.33
C THR A 381 8.53 -4.88 -27.54
N LEU A 382 8.48 -5.95 -26.74
CA LEU A 382 7.40 -6.91 -26.69
C LEU A 382 6.43 -6.52 -25.56
N PRO A 383 5.13 -6.79 -25.71
CA PRO A 383 4.11 -6.46 -24.72
C PRO A 383 4.19 -7.45 -23.53
N ILE A 384 5.31 -7.43 -22.82
CA ILE A 384 5.63 -8.31 -21.71
C ILE A 384 6.04 -7.46 -20.52
N THR A 385 5.29 -7.56 -19.42
CA THR A 385 5.62 -6.96 -18.13
C THR A 385 6.08 -8.03 -17.15
N VAL A 386 7.14 -7.76 -16.40
CA VAL A 386 7.64 -8.65 -15.35
C VAL A 386 7.47 -7.98 -13.99
N ILE A 387 6.88 -8.69 -13.04
CA ILE A 387 6.71 -8.26 -11.65
C ILE A 387 7.58 -9.14 -10.77
N CYS A 388 8.52 -8.52 -10.07
CA CYS A 388 9.38 -9.17 -9.08
C CYS A 388 8.77 -9.01 -7.69
N ASP A 389 8.43 -10.13 -7.06
CA ASP A 389 7.92 -10.20 -5.70
C ASP A 389 9.00 -10.74 -4.76
N ASN A 390 9.49 -9.88 -3.87
CA ASN A 390 10.40 -10.25 -2.79
C ASN A 390 11.72 -10.92 -3.24
N VAL A 391 12.24 -10.57 -4.42
CA VAL A 391 13.55 -11.00 -4.90
C VAL A 391 14.63 -10.22 -4.15
N ARG A 392 15.34 -10.89 -3.24
CA ARG A 392 16.26 -10.25 -2.28
C ARG A 392 17.73 -10.41 -2.65
N ASP A 393 18.08 -11.39 -3.50
CA ASP A 393 19.45 -11.55 -3.95
C ASP A 393 19.82 -10.54 -5.05
N PRO A 394 20.88 -9.72 -4.86
CA PRO A 394 21.31 -8.76 -5.87
C PRO A 394 21.77 -9.38 -7.20
N GLY A 395 22.34 -10.60 -7.15
CA GLY A 395 22.81 -11.32 -8.32
C GLY A 395 21.66 -11.77 -9.22
N ASN A 396 20.64 -12.36 -8.60
CA ASN A 396 19.43 -12.79 -9.27
C ASN A 396 18.63 -11.60 -9.82
N MET A 397 18.46 -10.52 -9.04
CA MET A 397 17.77 -9.31 -9.53
C MET A 397 18.49 -8.73 -10.76
N GLY A 398 19.82 -8.60 -10.72
CA GLY A 398 20.57 -8.09 -11.87
C GLY A 398 20.45 -9.00 -13.09
N THR A 399 20.47 -10.32 -12.90
CA THR A 399 20.27 -11.30 -13.97
C THR A 399 18.85 -11.21 -14.56
N ILE A 400 17.83 -11.04 -13.71
CA ILE A 400 16.45 -10.82 -14.14
C ILE A 400 16.33 -9.56 -15.00
N ILE A 401 16.88 -8.43 -14.57
CA ILE A 401 16.87 -7.16 -15.34
C ILE A 401 17.54 -7.38 -16.70
N ARG A 402 18.68 -8.08 -16.72
CA ARG A 402 19.41 -8.41 -17.93
C ARG A 402 18.61 -9.29 -18.88
N THR A 403 17.95 -10.32 -18.38
CA THR A 403 17.09 -11.21 -19.17
C THR A 403 15.90 -10.43 -19.74
N CYS A 404 15.22 -9.61 -18.94
CA CYS A 404 14.08 -8.82 -19.40
C CYS A 404 14.47 -7.84 -20.51
N ALA A 405 15.60 -7.13 -20.36
CA ALA A 405 16.13 -6.26 -21.39
C ALA A 405 16.53 -7.03 -22.68
N ALA A 406 17.09 -8.23 -22.54
CA ALA A 406 17.51 -9.06 -23.67
C ALA A 406 16.34 -9.67 -24.46
N VAL A 407 15.25 -10.02 -23.76
CA VAL A 407 14.00 -10.49 -24.36
C VAL A 407 13.26 -9.34 -25.05
N GLY A 408 13.44 -8.11 -24.55
CA GLY A 408 12.75 -6.91 -25.02
C GLY A 408 11.44 -6.69 -24.28
N CYS A 409 11.39 -6.95 -22.97
CA CYS A 409 10.20 -6.67 -22.17
C CYS A 409 9.87 -5.16 -22.16
N ASP A 410 8.58 -4.83 -22.15
CA ASP A 410 8.06 -3.46 -22.05
C ASP A 410 8.53 -2.79 -20.76
N ARG A 411 8.39 -3.48 -19.63
CA ARG A 411 8.82 -2.96 -18.33
C ARG A 411 9.04 -4.05 -17.29
N LEU A 412 9.84 -3.71 -16.29
CA LEU A 412 9.99 -4.49 -15.06
C LEU A 412 9.51 -3.69 -13.85
N ILE A 413 8.77 -4.35 -12.96
CA ILE A 413 8.22 -3.75 -11.75
C ILE A 413 8.77 -4.50 -10.55
N SER A 414 9.40 -3.78 -9.63
CA SER A 414 9.90 -4.30 -8.36
C SER A 414 8.96 -3.92 -7.23
N VAL A 415 8.49 -4.91 -6.48
CA VAL A 415 7.58 -4.72 -5.34
C VAL A 415 8.34 -4.36 -4.06
N LYS A 416 7.70 -3.61 -3.15
CA LYS A 416 8.16 -3.43 -1.75
C LYS A 416 8.58 -4.78 -1.15
N GLY A 417 9.85 -4.88 -0.75
CA GLY A 417 10.45 -6.12 -0.21
C GLY A 417 11.57 -6.70 -1.08
N CYS A 418 11.64 -6.31 -2.36
CA CYS A 418 12.77 -6.62 -3.22
C CYS A 418 14.05 -5.87 -2.82
N VAL A 419 15.20 -6.37 -3.31
CA VAL A 419 16.45 -5.64 -3.30
C VAL A 419 16.35 -4.36 -4.12
N ASP A 420 17.05 -3.31 -3.70
CA ASP A 420 17.16 -2.07 -4.44
C ASP A 420 17.74 -2.34 -5.84
N ILE A 421 16.95 -2.09 -6.89
CA ILE A 421 17.36 -2.34 -8.28
C ILE A 421 18.57 -1.50 -8.70
N TRP A 422 18.83 -0.39 -8.01
CA TRP A 422 19.97 0.49 -8.25
C TRP A 422 21.13 0.22 -7.27
N ASP A 423 21.08 -0.87 -6.50
CA ASP A 423 22.21 -1.28 -5.68
C ASP A 423 23.44 -1.57 -6.56
N PRO A 424 24.65 -1.15 -6.16
CA PRO A 424 25.86 -1.41 -6.94
C PRO A 424 26.08 -2.88 -7.31
N LYS A 425 25.67 -3.83 -6.46
CA LYS A 425 25.75 -5.27 -6.77
C LYS A 425 24.77 -5.67 -7.86
N VAL A 426 23.56 -5.11 -7.87
CA VAL A 426 22.54 -5.34 -8.91
C VAL A 426 22.99 -4.75 -10.24
N ILE A 427 23.51 -3.51 -10.24
CA ILE A 427 24.03 -2.84 -11.44
C ILE A 427 25.13 -3.66 -12.09
N ARG A 428 26.07 -4.20 -11.30
CA ARG A 428 27.14 -5.08 -11.79
C ARG A 428 26.59 -6.35 -12.42
N SER A 429 25.68 -7.03 -11.72
CA SER A 429 25.08 -8.28 -12.21
C SER A 429 24.22 -8.06 -13.47
N GLY A 430 23.54 -6.91 -13.58
CA GLY A 430 22.75 -6.54 -14.74
C GLY A 430 23.55 -6.02 -15.93
N MET A 431 24.84 -5.72 -15.76
CA MET A 431 25.79 -5.35 -16.84
C MET A 431 25.26 -4.25 -17.79
N GLY A 432 24.63 -3.21 -17.23
CA GLY A 432 24.11 -2.06 -17.99
C GLY A 432 22.71 -2.22 -18.58
N ALA A 433 22.06 -3.37 -18.38
CA ALA A 433 20.67 -3.59 -18.83
C ALA A 433 19.66 -2.61 -18.22
N HIS A 434 20.00 -1.98 -17.08
CA HIS A 434 19.21 -0.97 -16.40
C HIS A 434 18.87 0.25 -17.29
N PHE A 435 19.74 0.56 -18.25
CA PHE A 435 19.56 1.69 -19.19
C PHE A 435 18.87 1.27 -20.49
N ARG A 436 18.38 0.03 -20.56
CA ARG A 436 17.73 -0.57 -21.74
C ARG A 436 16.36 -1.13 -21.44
N LEU A 437 15.87 -0.96 -20.21
CA LEU A 437 14.59 -1.49 -19.76
C LEU A 437 13.94 -0.46 -18.84
N PRO A 438 12.72 0.01 -19.16
CA PRO A 438 11.93 0.79 -18.23
C PRO A 438 11.66 0.00 -16.95
N MET A 439 12.01 0.58 -15.80
CA MET A 439 11.84 -0.07 -14.50
C MET A 439 11.08 0.83 -13.54
N ILE A 440 10.16 0.24 -12.78
CA ILE A 440 9.44 0.90 -11.70
C ILE A 440 9.83 0.20 -10.39
N ASN A 441 10.37 0.97 -9.45
CA ASN A 441 10.87 0.43 -8.19
C ASN A 441 9.89 0.70 -7.03
N ASP A 442 9.95 -0.16 -6.01
CA ASP A 442 9.29 0.01 -4.71
C ASP A 442 7.77 0.17 -4.77
N VAL A 443 7.13 -0.56 -5.69
CA VAL A 443 5.67 -0.51 -5.87
C VAL A 443 4.99 -1.31 -4.76
N GLY A 444 3.98 -0.72 -4.12
CA GLY A 444 3.14 -1.43 -3.16
C GLY A 444 2.07 -2.30 -3.84
N TRP A 445 1.72 -3.42 -3.20
CA TRP A 445 0.66 -4.31 -3.70
C TRP A 445 -0.69 -3.60 -3.81
N GLU A 446 -0.94 -2.60 -2.98
CA GLU A 446 -2.12 -1.74 -2.98
C GLU A 446 -2.33 -0.97 -4.29
N THR A 447 -1.25 -0.56 -4.96
CA THR A 447 -1.30 0.19 -6.23
C THR A 447 -0.95 -0.67 -7.43
N MET A 448 -0.54 -1.93 -7.23
CA MET A 448 -0.01 -2.80 -8.29
C MET A 448 -0.98 -2.97 -9.48
N ALA A 449 -2.29 -3.09 -9.22
CA ALA A 449 -3.30 -3.24 -10.27
C ALA A 449 -3.30 -2.06 -11.27
N ASN A 450 -2.90 -0.85 -10.85
CA ASN A 450 -2.81 0.32 -11.74
C ASN A 450 -1.60 0.27 -12.67
N HIS A 451 -0.60 -0.56 -12.36
CA HIS A 451 0.63 -0.70 -13.15
C HIS A 451 0.57 -1.90 -14.10
N VAL A 452 -0.39 -2.81 -13.94
CA VAL A 452 -0.64 -3.92 -14.86
C VAL A 452 -1.47 -3.39 -16.04
N PRO A 453 -1.02 -3.58 -17.30
CA PRO A 453 -1.78 -3.13 -18.46
C PRO A 453 -3.19 -3.74 -18.54
N GLU A 454 -4.16 -2.96 -19.03
CA GLU A 454 -5.54 -3.42 -19.18
C GLU A 454 -5.62 -4.65 -20.10
N ASN A 455 -6.46 -5.62 -19.74
CA ASN A 455 -6.62 -6.90 -20.44
C ASN A 455 -5.34 -7.76 -20.55
N SER A 456 -4.33 -7.52 -19.70
CA SER A 456 -3.13 -8.36 -19.69
C SER A 456 -3.43 -9.79 -19.21
N LYS A 457 -2.85 -10.77 -19.90
CA LYS A 457 -2.82 -12.17 -19.47
C LYS A 457 -1.77 -12.33 -18.37
N VAL A 458 -2.24 -12.58 -17.15
CA VAL A 458 -1.38 -12.70 -15.97
C VAL A 458 -0.96 -14.15 -15.74
N TYR A 459 0.33 -14.35 -15.54
CA TYR A 459 0.93 -15.65 -15.28
C TYR A 459 1.80 -15.60 -14.02
N LEU A 460 1.51 -16.47 -13.07
CA LEU A 460 2.22 -16.60 -11.81
C LEU A 460 3.21 -17.76 -11.89
N ALA A 461 4.52 -17.46 -11.89
CA ALA A 461 5.59 -18.44 -12.03
C ALA A 461 5.84 -19.17 -10.71
N ASP A 462 5.50 -20.46 -10.65
CA ASP A 462 5.52 -21.28 -9.44
C ASP A 462 6.07 -22.69 -9.69
N HIS A 463 6.33 -23.44 -8.62
CA HIS A 463 6.80 -24.83 -8.65
C HIS A 463 5.63 -25.80 -8.40
N LYS A 464 5.64 -26.95 -9.10
CA LYS A 464 4.54 -27.93 -9.00
C LYS A 464 4.67 -28.72 -7.69
N TYR A 465 3.75 -28.49 -6.75
CA TYR A 465 3.56 -29.35 -5.58
C TYR A 465 3.13 -30.77 -6.00
N SER A 466 3.59 -31.78 -5.25
CA SER A 466 3.14 -33.17 -5.43
C SER A 466 1.63 -33.26 -5.19
N ASP A 467 0.94 -34.17 -5.88
CA ASP A 467 -0.52 -34.33 -5.75
C ASP A 467 -0.98 -34.67 -4.31
N GLU A 468 -0.05 -35.09 -3.44
CA GLU A 468 -0.25 -35.37 -2.01
C GLU A 468 -0.27 -34.12 -1.11
N GLU A 469 0.24 -32.98 -1.59
CA GLU A 469 0.19 -31.68 -0.91
C GLU A 469 -0.91 -30.76 -1.46
N LYS A 470 -1.84 -31.31 -2.25
CA LYS A 470 -3.13 -30.65 -2.44
C LYS A 470 -3.77 -30.52 -1.05
N PRO A 471 -4.15 -29.32 -0.58
CA PRO A 471 -4.94 -29.23 0.64
C PRO A 471 -6.13 -30.16 0.44
N THR A 472 -6.18 -31.22 1.24
CA THR A 472 -7.32 -32.11 1.27
C THR A 472 -8.54 -31.24 1.49
N ASN A 473 -9.56 -31.41 0.65
CA ASN A 473 -10.91 -30.89 0.91
C ASN A 473 -11.47 -31.62 2.15
N HIS A 474 -10.82 -31.46 3.30
CA HIS A 474 -11.37 -31.81 4.59
C HIS A 474 -12.17 -30.61 5.05
N ASP A 475 -13.46 -30.68 4.74
CA ASP A 475 -14.58 -30.22 5.55
C ASP A 475 -14.26 -29.11 6.54
N ILE A 476 -14.31 -27.88 6.04
CA ILE A 476 -14.79 -26.77 6.84
C ILE A 476 -15.90 -26.14 6.02
N ASP A 477 -17.15 -26.40 6.41
CA ASP A 477 -18.33 -25.59 6.07
C ASP A 477 -18.13 -24.19 6.68
N ASP A 478 -17.21 -23.41 6.10
CA ASP A 478 -16.93 -22.03 6.49
C ASP A 478 -17.76 -21.07 5.62
N PRO A 479 -18.71 -20.32 6.20
CA PRO A 479 -19.48 -19.27 5.50
C PRO A 479 -18.59 -18.29 4.74
N SER A 480 -17.34 -18.10 5.17
CA SER A 480 -16.34 -17.22 4.54
C SER A 480 -15.93 -17.66 3.13
N LYS A 481 -15.96 -18.96 2.83
CA LYS A 481 -15.60 -19.49 1.49
C LYS A 481 -16.69 -19.21 0.47
N LYS A 482 -17.95 -19.43 0.85
CA LYS A 482 -19.12 -19.19 0.00
C LYS A 482 -19.33 -17.70 -0.27
N MET A 483 -19.16 -16.87 0.76
CA MET A 483 -19.21 -15.40 0.66
C MET A 483 -18.10 -14.84 -0.25
N PHE A 484 -16.93 -15.45 -0.24
CA PHE A 484 -15.79 -15.05 -1.06
C PHE A 484 -15.92 -15.52 -2.52
N GLU A 485 -16.47 -16.71 -2.77
CA GLU A 485 -16.81 -17.20 -4.11
C GLU A 485 -17.91 -16.33 -4.77
N GLU A 486 -18.96 -15.95 -4.02
CA GLU A 486 -19.99 -15.00 -4.48
C GLU A 486 -19.43 -13.59 -4.74
N MET A 487 -18.45 -13.13 -3.95
CA MET A 487 -17.77 -11.84 -4.17
C MET A 487 -16.90 -11.86 -5.44
N LEU A 488 -16.22 -12.98 -5.73
CA LEU A 488 -15.45 -13.16 -6.97
C LEU A 488 -16.34 -13.23 -8.21
N GLU A 489 -17.50 -13.90 -8.13
CA GLU A 489 -18.49 -13.93 -9.22
C GLU A 489 -19.08 -12.56 -9.49
N LYS A 490 -19.52 -11.82 -8.46
CA LYS A 490 -20.00 -10.43 -8.60
C LYS A 490 -18.95 -9.51 -9.22
N ARG A 491 -17.65 -9.74 -8.96
CA ARG A 491 -16.55 -8.96 -9.58
C ARG A 491 -16.30 -9.32 -11.04
N LYS A 492 -16.46 -10.61 -11.42
CA LYS A 492 -16.45 -11.04 -12.83
C LYS A 492 -17.63 -10.43 -13.61
N GLU A 493 -18.77 -10.25 -12.96
CA GLU A 493 -19.94 -9.57 -13.54
C GLU A 493 -19.72 -8.05 -13.65
N MET A 494 -19.16 -7.39 -12.63
CA MET A 494 -18.87 -5.95 -12.65
C MET A 494 -17.79 -5.55 -13.67
N LYS A 495 -16.79 -6.40 -13.95
CA LYS A 495 -15.79 -6.14 -15.01
C LYS A 495 -16.40 -6.06 -16.42
N ARG A 496 -17.61 -6.57 -16.64
CA ARG A 496 -18.33 -6.40 -17.92
C ARG A 496 -19.00 -5.03 -18.07
N THR A 497 -19.15 -4.29 -16.98
CA THR A 497 -19.79 -2.97 -16.92
C THR A 497 -18.73 -1.91 -16.57
N ASN A 498 -17.91 -1.52 -17.55
CA ASN A 498 -16.87 -0.50 -17.42
C ASN A 498 -17.39 0.78 -16.72
N THR A 499 -17.06 0.97 -15.44
CA THR A 499 -17.13 2.27 -14.76
C THR A 499 -16.01 2.42 -13.74
N ALA A 500 -15.46 3.63 -13.64
CA ALA A 500 -14.24 4.00 -12.91
C ALA A 500 -14.39 4.06 -11.37
N GLU A 501 -15.32 3.30 -10.78
CA GLU A 501 -15.58 3.27 -9.32
C GLU A 501 -14.74 2.22 -8.56
N ASP A 502 -13.83 1.52 -9.25
CA ASP A 502 -13.22 0.25 -8.82
C ASP A 502 -12.04 0.38 -7.81
N ARG A 503 -11.83 1.55 -7.18
CA ARG A 503 -10.63 1.85 -6.37
C ARG A 503 -10.81 1.91 -4.85
N SER A 504 -11.97 1.55 -4.29
CA SER A 504 -12.21 1.56 -2.82
C SER A 504 -12.26 0.19 -2.14
N TYR A 505 -11.74 -0.88 -2.77
CA TYR A 505 -11.82 -2.26 -2.25
C TYR A 505 -10.45 -2.86 -1.85
N SER A 506 -9.39 -2.06 -1.67
CA SER A 506 -8.07 -2.60 -1.35
C SER A 506 -7.92 -3.02 0.13
N SER A 507 -8.70 -2.44 1.04
CA SER A 507 -8.57 -2.58 2.49
C SER A 507 -9.32 -3.79 3.09
N LEU A 508 -10.52 -4.11 2.59
CA LEU A 508 -11.26 -5.36 2.89
C LEU A 508 -10.45 -6.62 2.58
N ASN A 509 -9.39 -6.45 1.79
CA ASN A 509 -8.82 -7.47 0.95
C ASN A 509 -7.52 -8.05 1.56
N ASN A 510 -7.02 -7.51 2.69
CA ASN A 510 -5.97 -8.12 3.49
C ASN A 510 -6.52 -9.13 4.52
N ARG A 511 -7.76 -8.95 4.98
CA ARG A 511 -8.44 -9.89 5.91
C ARG A 511 -8.73 -11.24 5.23
N PHE A 512 -9.06 -11.22 3.94
CA PHE A 512 -9.28 -12.42 3.13
C PHE A 512 -8.00 -12.94 2.46
N LEU A 513 -6.85 -12.27 2.63
CA LEU A 513 -5.58 -12.67 2.02
C LEU A 513 -5.22 -14.14 2.29
N PRO A 514 -5.45 -14.71 3.49
CA PRO A 514 -5.23 -16.14 3.73
C PRO A 514 -6.18 -17.04 2.91
N LEU A 515 -7.41 -16.61 2.62
CA LEU A 515 -8.36 -17.38 1.81
C LEU A 515 -7.89 -17.54 0.37
N TYR A 516 -7.12 -16.58 -0.16
CA TYR A 516 -6.53 -16.69 -1.50
C TYR A 516 -5.60 -17.88 -1.66
N LYS A 517 -5.02 -18.40 -0.57
CA LYS A 517 -4.21 -19.61 -0.58
C LYS A 517 -4.97 -20.83 -1.11
N ASN A 518 -6.27 -20.91 -0.83
CA ASN A 518 -7.09 -22.09 -1.11
C ASN A 518 -7.88 -22.00 -2.42
N ILE A 519 -7.85 -20.85 -3.11
CA ILE A 519 -8.55 -20.68 -4.39
C ILE A 519 -7.80 -21.45 -5.46
N PRO A 520 -8.47 -22.33 -6.23
CA PRO A 520 -7.83 -23.00 -7.35
C PRO A 520 -7.50 -21.99 -8.44
N ILE A 521 -6.26 -22.04 -8.93
CA ILE A 521 -5.79 -21.29 -10.09
C ILE A 521 -5.33 -22.33 -11.11
N ASP A 522 -5.74 -22.15 -12.37
CA ASP A 522 -5.37 -23.06 -13.45
C ASP A 522 -3.86 -23.23 -13.52
N TYR A 523 -3.42 -24.48 -13.38
CA TYR A 523 -2.03 -24.85 -13.27
C TYR A 523 -1.54 -25.42 -14.60
N LEU A 524 -0.72 -24.66 -15.33
CA LEU A 524 -0.27 -25.03 -16.66
C LEU A 524 1.23 -25.33 -16.67
N SER A 525 1.60 -26.43 -17.33
CA SER A 525 3.00 -26.62 -17.68
C SER A 525 3.43 -25.53 -18.66
N LEU A 526 4.70 -25.12 -18.59
CA LEU A 526 5.26 -24.09 -19.44
C LEU A 526 4.90 -24.28 -20.92
N TRP A 527 4.89 -25.51 -21.41
CA TRP A 527 4.67 -25.87 -22.82
C TRP A 527 3.22 -25.66 -23.28
N LYS A 528 2.29 -25.55 -22.34
CA LYS A 528 0.86 -25.28 -22.59
C LYS A 528 0.44 -23.88 -22.16
N ALA A 529 1.27 -23.19 -21.38
CA ALA A 529 0.92 -21.93 -20.74
C ALA A 529 0.66 -20.79 -21.73
N PHE A 530 1.37 -20.78 -22.86
CA PHE A 530 1.39 -19.66 -23.81
C PHE A 530 0.80 -20.00 -25.17
N SER A 531 0.16 -21.16 -25.32
CA SER A 531 -0.46 -21.59 -26.59
C SER A 531 -1.63 -20.71 -27.01
N ASP A 532 -2.27 -20.02 -26.06
CA ASP A 532 -3.38 -19.11 -26.30
C ASP A 532 -2.96 -17.64 -26.41
N VAL A 533 -1.67 -17.31 -26.24
CA VAL A 533 -1.15 -15.94 -26.35
C VAL A 533 -1.02 -15.55 -27.82
N LYS A 534 -1.71 -14.48 -28.21
CA LYS A 534 -1.60 -13.87 -29.55
C LYS A 534 -0.57 -12.75 -29.53
N SER A 535 -0.05 -12.40 -30.70
CA SER A 535 0.92 -11.31 -30.84
C SER A 535 0.42 -9.93 -30.39
N THR A 536 -0.91 -9.71 -30.34
CA THR A 536 -1.53 -8.46 -29.85
C THR A 536 -1.78 -8.44 -28.35
N ASP A 537 -1.65 -9.57 -27.66
CA ASP A 537 -1.96 -9.66 -26.24
C ASP A 537 -0.80 -9.13 -25.40
N HIS A 538 -1.09 -8.52 -24.25
CA HIS A 538 -0.07 -8.17 -23.27
C HIS A 538 0.07 -9.26 -22.21
N ALA A 539 1.27 -9.77 -21.98
CA ALA A 539 1.52 -10.79 -20.96
C ALA A 539 2.20 -10.19 -19.72
N THR A 540 1.69 -10.50 -18.53
CA THR A 540 2.31 -10.11 -17.25
C THR A 540 2.79 -11.34 -16.53
N ILE A 541 4.10 -11.44 -16.29
CA ILE A 541 4.72 -12.53 -15.52
C ILE A 541 5.01 -12.04 -14.11
N ILE A 542 4.52 -12.76 -13.10
CA ILE A 542 4.85 -12.52 -11.69
C ILE A 542 5.80 -13.62 -11.23
N ILE A 543 6.92 -13.24 -10.62
CA ILE A 543 7.91 -14.17 -10.09
C ILE A 543 8.27 -13.85 -8.63
N GLY A 544 8.33 -14.89 -7.80
CA GLY A 544 8.66 -14.80 -6.37
C GLY A 544 10.15 -14.91 -6.07
N GLY A 545 10.54 -14.49 -4.87
CA GLY A 545 11.92 -14.55 -4.37
C GLY A 545 12.37 -15.96 -3.98
N GLU A 546 13.66 -16.10 -3.69
CA GLU A 546 14.32 -17.39 -3.46
C GLU A 546 13.91 -18.05 -2.13
N THR A 547 13.66 -17.25 -1.10
CA THR A 547 13.47 -17.74 0.28
C THR A 547 12.01 -17.89 0.68
N GLU A 548 11.15 -16.96 0.24
CA GLU A 548 9.74 -16.91 0.64
C GLU A 548 8.80 -17.37 -0.49
N GLY A 549 9.35 -17.66 -1.69
CA GLY A 549 8.57 -18.02 -2.85
C GLY A 549 7.62 -16.89 -3.26
N ILE A 550 6.41 -17.27 -3.67
CA ILE A 550 5.37 -16.33 -4.10
C ILE A 550 4.53 -15.88 -2.90
N SER A 551 4.38 -14.57 -2.72
CA SER A 551 3.52 -14.01 -1.68
C SER A 551 2.03 -14.28 -1.91
N LEU A 552 1.24 -14.24 -0.84
CA LEU A 552 -0.22 -14.32 -0.96
C LEU A 552 -0.80 -13.14 -1.76
N GLN A 553 -0.12 -12.00 -1.76
CA GLN A 553 -0.51 -10.81 -2.50
C GLN A 553 -0.33 -11.00 -4.01
N ALA A 554 0.78 -11.62 -4.44
CA ALA A 554 1.00 -12.03 -5.83
C ALA A 554 -0.07 -13.04 -6.29
N ARG A 555 -0.38 -14.02 -5.43
CA ARG A 555 -1.46 -14.99 -5.70
C ARG A 555 -2.81 -14.31 -5.82
N LYS A 556 -3.12 -13.39 -4.91
CA LYS A 556 -4.35 -12.60 -4.92
C LYS A 556 -4.51 -11.80 -6.21
N LEU A 557 -3.48 -11.06 -6.63
CA LEU A 557 -3.51 -10.31 -7.89
C LEU A 557 -3.79 -11.25 -9.07
N THR A 558 -3.16 -12.42 -9.08
CA THR A 558 -3.38 -13.44 -10.11
C THR A 558 -4.85 -13.88 -10.16
N VAL A 559 -5.47 -14.15 -9.00
CA VAL A 559 -6.89 -14.53 -8.94
C VAL A 559 -7.80 -13.39 -9.41
N GLU A 560 -7.55 -12.16 -8.94
CA GLU A 560 -8.39 -11.00 -9.26
C GLU A 560 -8.36 -10.66 -10.77
N LEU A 561 -7.24 -10.95 -11.43
CA LEU A 561 -7.04 -10.76 -12.86
C LEU A 561 -7.33 -12.02 -13.69
N SER A 562 -7.91 -13.06 -13.10
CA SER A 562 -8.18 -14.35 -13.76
C SER A 562 -6.94 -14.94 -14.45
N GLY A 563 -5.78 -14.76 -13.82
CA GLY A 563 -4.49 -15.26 -14.28
C GLY A 563 -4.32 -16.76 -14.06
N LYS A 564 -3.22 -17.29 -14.59
CA LYS A 564 -2.87 -18.72 -14.55
C LYS A 564 -1.57 -18.93 -13.78
N ARG A 565 -1.39 -20.10 -13.18
CA ARG A 565 -0.09 -20.51 -12.62
C ARG A 565 0.69 -21.29 -13.67
N VAL A 566 1.98 -20.99 -13.79
CA VAL A 566 2.87 -21.60 -14.76
C VAL A 566 4.05 -22.21 -14.04
N TYR A 567 4.39 -23.44 -14.38
CA TYR A 567 5.56 -24.12 -13.84
C TYR A 567 6.42 -24.72 -14.92
N ILE A 568 7.71 -24.79 -14.64
CA ILE A 568 8.69 -25.50 -15.47
C ILE A 568 8.68 -26.96 -15.03
N PRO A 569 8.40 -27.93 -15.90
CA PRO A 569 8.50 -29.35 -15.55
C PRO A 569 9.96 -29.71 -15.24
N LEU A 570 10.21 -30.19 -14.02
CA LEU A 570 11.52 -30.63 -13.54
C LEU A 570 11.57 -32.16 -13.43
N LEU A 571 12.76 -32.73 -13.54
CA LEU A 571 13.05 -34.17 -13.45
C LEU A 571 14.22 -34.39 -12.48
N ASN A 572 14.50 -35.66 -12.14
CA ASN A 572 15.61 -36.08 -11.28
C ASN A 572 15.54 -35.50 -9.86
N ASP A 573 14.34 -35.40 -9.30
CA ASP A 573 14.09 -34.95 -7.92
C ASP A 573 14.63 -33.54 -7.62
N VAL A 574 14.80 -32.71 -8.65
CA VAL A 574 15.11 -31.29 -8.49
C VAL A 574 13.82 -30.55 -8.12
N GLU A 575 13.76 -30.03 -6.90
CA GLU A 575 12.57 -29.39 -6.33
C GLU A 575 12.26 -28.02 -6.95
N SER A 576 13.28 -27.21 -7.23
CA SER A 576 13.12 -25.85 -7.75
C SER A 576 14.34 -25.39 -8.55
N LEU A 577 14.14 -24.34 -9.35
CA LEU A 577 15.21 -23.65 -10.07
C LEU A 577 15.51 -22.32 -9.39
N ASN A 578 16.73 -21.81 -9.57
CA ASN A 578 17.04 -20.43 -9.25
C ASN A 578 16.06 -19.49 -9.99
N VAL A 579 15.54 -18.49 -9.28
CA VAL A 579 14.52 -17.55 -9.77
C VAL A 579 14.88 -16.90 -11.11
N SER A 580 16.14 -16.49 -11.29
CA SER A 580 16.59 -15.84 -12.52
C SER A 580 16.65 -16.81 -13.71
N ILE A 581 16.99 -18.08 -13.45
CA ILE A 581 16.97 -19.15 -14.45
C ILE A 581 15.53 -19.48 -14.84
N ALA A 582 14.66 -19.65 -13.85
CA ALA A 582 13.24 -19.93 -14.07
C ALA A 582 12.60 -18.84 -14.94
N LEU A 583 12.81 -17.56 -14.59
CA LEU A 583 12.30 -16.45 -15.41
C LEU A 583 12.86 -16.49 -16.84
N SER A 584 14.16 -16.75 -16.99
CA SER A 584 14.80 -16.78 -18.31
C SER A 584 14.19 -17.85 -19.21
N VAL A 585 13.91 -19.04 -18.67
CA VAL A 585 13.24 -20.11 -19.40
C VAL A 585 11.80 -19.71 -19.75
N ILE A 586 11.06 -19.15 -18.80
CA ILE A 586 9.66 -18.72 -19.00
C ILE A 586 9.56 -17.64 -20.08
N LEU A 587 10.39 -16.60 -20.00
CA LEU A 587 10.37 -15.49 -20.95
C LEU A 587 10.81 -15.90 -22.35
N MET A 588 11.79 -16.81 -22.46
CA MET A 588 12.20 -17.32 -23.77
C MET A 588 11.12 -18.17 -24.45
N GLU A 589 10.35 -18.93 -23.68
CA GLU A 589 9.20 -19.66 -24.22
C GLU A 589 8.08 -18.70 -24.62
N LEU A 590 7.72 -17.75 -23.75
CA LEU A 590 6.71 -16.73 -24.02
C LEU A 590 7.06 -15.89 -25.26
N ARG A 591 8.34 -15.58 -25.46
CA ARG A 591 8.82 -14.82 -26.62
C ARG A 591 8.45 -15.49 -27.95
N LYS A 592 8.36 -16.83 -28.00
CA LYS A 592 7.95 -17.55 -29.23
C LYS A 592 6.54 -17.19 -29.67
N SER A 593 5.64 -16.89 -28.72
CA SER A 593 4.28 -16.42 -29.05
C SER A 593 4.24 -15.04 -29.72
N TYR A 594 5.37 -14.31 -29.72
CA TYR A 594 5.52 -13.01 -30.37
C TYR A 594 6.49 -13.05 -31.58
N GLU A 595 6.74 -14.24 -32.13
CA GLU A 595 7.70 -14.44 -33.22
C GLU A 595 7.43 -13.53 -34.42
N ASP A 596 6.17 -13.28 -34.79
CA ASP A 596 5.80 -12.36 -35.88
C ASP A 596 6.33 -10.93 -35.68
N ILE A 597 6.31 -10.42 -34.44
CA ILE A 597 6.83 -9.08 -34.10
C ILE A 597 8.35 -9.08 -34.25
N VAL A 598 8.97 -10.15 -33.76
CA VAL A 598 10.42 -10.33 -33.80
C VAL A 598 10.89 -10.41 -35.27
N GLN A 599 10.28 -11.26 -36.10
CA GLN A 599 10.65 -11.43 -37.51
C GLN A 599 10.45 -10.13 -38.32
N LYS A 600 9.31 -9.44 -38.18
CA LYS A 600 9.08 -8.14 -38.86
C LYS A 600 10.15 -7.10 -38.52
N SER A 601 10.61 -7.06 -37.28
CA SER A 601 11.65 -6.11 -36.86
C SER A 601 13.04 -6.40 -37.46
N PHE A 602 13.34 -7.67 -37.78
CA PHE A 602 14.57 -8.07 -38.46
C PHE A 602 14.48 -7.84 -39.97
N SER A 603 13.32 -8.09 -40.61
CA SER A 603 13.13 -7.89 -42.05
C SER A 603 13.07 -6.42 -42.50
N ILE A 604 12.86 -5.45 -41.61
CA ILE A 604 12.91 -4.01 -41.94
C ILE A 604 14.36 -3.50 -42.08
N LYS A 605 15.36 -4.34 -41.79
CA LYS A 605 16.80 -3.98 -41.83
C LYS A 605 17.65 -4.78 -42.82
N GLU A 606 17.06 -5.70 -43.58
CA GLU A 606 17.60 -6.16 -44.86
C GLU A 606 17.00 -5.30 -45.98
#